data_AF-A0A958L5P9-F1
#
_entry.id   AF-A0A958L5P9-F1
#
_cell.length_a   1.000
_cell.length_b   1.000
_cell.length_c   1.000
_cell.angle_alpha   90.00
_cell.angle_beta   90.00
_cell.angle_gamma   90.00
#
_symmetry.space_group_name_H-M   'P 1'
#
loop_
_entity.id
_entity.type
_entity.pdbx_description
1 polymer ?
#
loop_
_entity_poly.entity_id
_entity_poly.type
_entity_poly.pdbx_seq_one_letter_code
_entity_poly.pdbx_strand_id
1 'polypeptide(L)'
;MTSLLKKIFIALSLWLLVSPSHAKLMSEYTEKTGKLNILETKIRESKANIKARLKALDHTKDKEKKKELYDSLVAEHEELKKNIKDYNKIRQELKYKFPQKNDQTQRRYLPMREMSLKEIETESGLDGLLNRVKKKMDKKYKKFTLADDNKNLKPDGKKEKQEKSKDKITLER
;
A
#
# COMPACT_ATOMS: atom_id res chain seq x y z
N MET A 1 12.93 -48.72 48.44
CA MET A 1 12.79 -48.85 46.97
C MET A 1 11.99 -47.72 46.30
N THR A 2 11.37 -46.78 47.04
CA THR A 2 10.48 -45.75 46.48
C THR A 2 11.17 -44.48 45.95
N SER A 3 12.45 -44.27 46.26
CA SER A 3 13.23 -43.08 45.87
C SER A 3 13.72 -43.10 44.41
N LEU A 4 14.17 -44.26 43.93
CA LEU A 4 14.67 -44.43 42.56
C LEU A 4 13.56 -44.31 41.50
N LEU A 5 12.39 -44.88 41.78
CA LEU A 5 11.21 -44.79 40.91
C LEU A 5 10.70 -43.34 40.77
N LYS A 6 10.72 -42.54 41.84
CA LYS A 6 10.36 -41.11 41.77
C LYS A 6 11.34 -40.29 40.92
N LYS A 7 12.64 -40.57 41.01
CA LYS A 7 13.67 -39.87 40.20
C LYS A 7 13.54 -40.21 38.70
N ILE A 8 13.26 -41.47 38.37
CA ILE A 8 13.03 -41.90 36.98
C ILE A 8 11.74 -41.27 36.43
N PHE A 9 10.67 -41.17 37.22
CA PHE A 9 9.42 -40.55 36.79
C PHE A 9 9.56 -39.03 36.54
N ILE A 10 10.32 -38.33 37.38
CA ILE A 10 10.62 -36.90 37.18
C ILE A 10 11.50 -36.71 35.94
N ALA A 11 12.51 -37.55 35.72
CA ALA A 11 13.39 -37.48 34.55
C ALA A 11 12.64 -37.80 33.23
N LEU A 12 11.73 -38.78 33.23
CA LEU A 12 10.89 -39.07 32.06
C LEU A 12 9.92 -37.92 31.76
N SER A 13 9.35 -37.28 32.78
CA SER A 13 8.46 -36.13 32.60
C SER A 13 9.19 -34.91 32.01
N LEU A 14 10.44 -34.66 32.41
CA LEU A 14 11.24 -33.56 31.88
C LEU A 14 11.68 -33.77 30.42
N TRP A 15 11.89 -35.03 30.01
CA TRP A 15 12.29 -35.36 28.63
C TRP A 15 11.12 -35.34 27.63
N LEU A 16 9.88 -35.54 28.11
CA LEU A 16 8.66 -35.48 27.29
C LEU A 16 8.12 -34.06 27.06
N LEU A 17 8.66 -33.04 27.73
CA LEU A 17 8.10 -31.68 27.74
C LEU A 17 8.59 -30.76 26.61
N VAL A 18 9.53 -31.20 25.78
CA VAL A 18 9.93 -30.49 24.56
C VAL A 18 9.72 -31.40 23.36
N SER A 19 8.47 -31.48 22.91
CA SER A 19 8.15 -32.19 21.66
C SER A 19 8.94 -31.55 20.50
N PRO A 20 9.69 -32.31 19.69
CA PRO A 20 10.49 -31.80 18.57
C PRO A 20 9.66 -31.03 17.54
N SER A 21 8.34 -31.26 17.52
CA SER A 21 7.38 -30.51 16.71
C SER A 21 7.31 -29.03 17.11
N HIS A 22 7.38 -28.71 18.39
CA HIS A 22 7.32 -27.32 18.86
C HIS A 22 8.60 -26.56 18.49
N ALA A 23 9.76 -27.20 18.59
CA ALA A 23 11.04 -26.61 18.21
C ALA A 23 11.08 -26.25 16.70
N LYS A 24 10.63 -27.15 15.83
CA LYS A 24 10.50 -26.90 14.38
C LYS A 24 9.53 -25.76 14.07
N LEU A 25 8.40 -25.73 14.77
CA LEU A 25 7.39 -24.68 14.61
C LEU A 25 7.99 -23.31 14.99
N MET A 26 8.69 -23.23 16.11
CA MET A 26 9.34 -22.00 16.56
C MET A 26 10.47 -21.56 15.61
N SER A 27 11.23 -22.48 15.02
CA SER A 27 12.25 -22.12 14.02
C SER A 27 11.64 -21.59 12.72
N GLU A 28 10.53 -22.17 12.24
CA GLU A 28 9.82 -21.63 11.06
C GLU A 28 9.29 -20.22 11.34
N TYR A 29 8.78 -19.97 12.55
CA TYR A 29 8.32 -18.65 12.97
C TYR A 29 9.46 -17.62 12.97
N THR A 30 10.60 -17.95 13.58
CA THR A 30 11.76 -17.03 13.64
C THR A 30 12.33 -16.77 12.25
N GLU A 31 12.39 -17.78 11.37
CA GLU A 31 12.82 -17.62 9.99
C GLU A 31 11.89 -16.65 9.23
N LYS A 32 10.57 -16.86 9.32
CA LYS A 32 9.59 -16.02 8.63
C LYS A 32 9.56 -14.58 9.15
N THR A 33 9.69 -14.40 10.45
CA THR A 33 9.79 -13.04 11.03
C THR A 33 11.10 -12.36 10.64
N GLY A 34 12.21 -13.11 10.56
CA GLY A 34 13.46 -12.63 9.98
C GLY A 34 13.29 -12.16 8.53
N LYS A 35 12.64 -12.98 7.68
CA LYS A 35 12.32 -12.61 6.29
C LYS A 35 11.45 -11.35 6.21
N LEU A 36 10.45 -11.20 7.08
CA LEU A 36 9.62 -9.98 7.13
C LEU A 36 10.45 -8.73 7.44
N ASN A 37 11.38 -8.80 8.39
CA ASN A 37 12.25 -7.67 8.72
C ASN A 37 13.15 -7.29 7.55
N ILE A 38 13.71 -8.29 6.85
CA ILE A 38 14.54 -8.05 5.65
C ILE A 38 13.71 -7.39 4.56
N LEU A 39 12.52 -7.90 4.28
CA LEU A 39 11.62 -7.33 3.28
C LEU A 39 11.17 -5.91 3.65
N GLU A 40 10.91 -5.63 4.92
CA GLU A 40 10.58 -4.28 5.39
C GLU A 40 11.72 -3.29 5.13
N THR A 41 12.96 -3.68 5.43
CA THR A 41 14.15 -2.88 5.14
C THR A 41 14.29 -2.63 3.63
N LYS A 42 14.19 -3.67 2.81
CA LYS A 42 14.23 -3.54 1.34
C LYS A 42 13.14 -2.62 0.81
N ILE A 43 11.91 -2.75 1.29
CA ILE A 43 10.79 -1.89 0.90
C ILE A 43 11.07 -0.43 1.28
N ARG A 44 11.66 -0.18 2.45
CA ARG A 44 12.02 1.16 2.90
C ARG A 44 13.13 1.76 2.01
N GLU A 45 14.17 0.98 1.72
CA GLU A 45 15.28 1.36 0.85
C GLU A 45 14.81 1.65 -0.58
N SER A 46 14.04 0.75 -1.20
CA SER A 46 13.48 0.97 -2.54
C SER A 46 12.60 2.22 -2.61
N LYS A 47 11.79 2.50 -1.59
CA LYS A 47 11.02 3.76 -1.54
C LYS A 47 11.92 4.99 -1.47
N ALA A 48 13.01 4.93 -0.70
CA ALA A 48 13.98 6.03 -0.61
C ALA A 48 14.70 6.23 -1.95
N ASN A 49 15.13 5.14 -2.60
CA ASN A 49 15.78 5.15 -3.90
C ASN A 49 14.86 5.71 -4.99
N ILE A 50 13.60 5.29 -5.04
CA ILE A 50 12.59 5.82 -5.96
C ILE A 50 12.44 7.33 -5.76
N LYS A 51 12.34 7.81 -4.52
CA LYS A 51 12.24 9.25 -4.22
C LYS A 51 13.50 10.01 -4.67
N ALA A 52 14.68 9.46 -4.45
CA ALA A 52 15.93 10.08 -4.88
C ALA A 52 16.02 10.15 -6.42
N ARG A 53 15.65 9.09 -7.12
CA ARG A 53 15.62 9.03 -8.59
C ARG A 53 14.59 9.99 -9.20
N LEU A 54 13.39 10.09 -8.61
CA LEU A 54 12.38 11.07 -9.04
C LEU A 54 12.90 12.50 -8.93
N LYS A 55 13.53 12.86 -7.80
CA LYS A 55 14.18 14.18 -7.66
C LYS A 55 15.30 14.39 -8.69
N ALA A 56 16.11 13.36 -8.95
CA ALA A 56 17.17 13.46 -9.97
C ALA A 56 16.61 13.66 -11.39
N LEU A 57 15.48 13.03 -11.72
CA LEU A 57 14.79 13.20 -13.00
C LEU A 57 14.31 14.65 -13.22
N ASP A 58 13.82 15.31 -12.17
CA ASP A 58 13.36 16.71 -12.24
C ASP A 58 14.50 17.70 -12.53
N HIS A 59 15.71 17.41 -12.04
CA HIS A 59 16.87 18.30 -12.17
C HIS A 59 17.79 17.98 -13.36
N THR A 60 17.71 16.76 -13.90
CA THR A 60 18.52 16.37 -15.06
C THR A 60 17.99 17.07 -16.31
N LYS A 61 18.87 17.60 -17.16
CA LYS A 61 18.50 18.18 -18.47
C LYS A 61 18.89 17.28 -19.65
N ASP A 62 19.88 16.43 -19.42
CA ASP A 62 20.41 15.47 -20.39
C ASP A 62 19.39 14.35 -20.67
N LYS A 63 19.11 14.11 -21.96
CA LYS A 63 18.11 13.15 -22.43
C LYS A 63 18.55 11.70 -22.20
N GLU A 64 19.84 11.39 -22.37
CA GLU A 64 20.35 10.04 -22.21
C GLU A 64 20.32 9.61 -20.74
N LYS A 65 20.83 10.48 -19.85
CA LYS A 65 20.76 10.27 -18.40
C LYS A 65 19.33 10.21 -17.88
N LYS A 66 18.41 10.99 -18.44
CA LYS A 66 16.97 10.87 -18.09
C LYS A 66 16.41 9.50 -18.43
N LYS A 67 16.78 8.94 -19.58
CA LYS A 67 16.32 7.61 -19.99
C LYS A 67 16.85 6.54 -19.05
N GLU A 68 18.14 6.56 -18.73
CA GLU A 68 18.75 5.62 -17.76
C GLU A 68 18.11 5.72 -16.36
N LEU A 69 17.85 6.94 -15.89
CA LEU A 69 17.13 7.16 -14.64
C LEU A 69 15.70 6.63 -14.68
N TYR A 70 15.01 6.75 -15.83
CA TYR A 70 13.66 6.23 -15.99
C TYR A 70 13.63 4.70 -16.01
N ASP A 71 14.52 4.06 -16.77
CA ASP A 71 14.61 2.60 -16.87
C ASP A 71 14.94 1.99 -15.50
N SER A 72 15.90 2.59 -14.77
CA SER A 72 16.22 2.17 -13.41
C SER A 72 15.10 2.44 -12.39
N LEU A 73 14.32 3.52 -12.56
CA LEU A 73 13.15 3.82 -11.74
C LEU A 73 12.04 2.77 -11.92
N VAL A 74 11.79 2.35 -13.16
CA VAL A 74 10.80 1.32 -13.48
C VAL A 74 11.21 -0.01 -12.86
N ALA A 75 12.46 -0.43 -13.04
CA ALA A 75 12.98 -1.67 -12.46
C ALA A 75 12.85 -1.68 -10.93
N GLU A 76 13.25 -0.60 -10.26
CA GLU A 76 13.14 -0.45 -8.80
C GLU A 76 11.66 -0.48 -8.33
N HIS A 77 10.74 0.09 -9.12
CA HIS A 77 9.31 0.07 -8.80
C HIS A 77 8.70 -1.33 -8.90
N GLU A 78 9.11 -2.11 -9.90
CA GLU A 78 8.71 -3.50 -10.03
C GLU A 78 9.23 -4.37 -8.89
N GLU A 79 10.50 -4.19 -8.51
CA GLU A 79 11.09 -4.87 -7.36
C GLU A 79 10.37 -4.49 -6.06
N LEU A 80 10.06 -3.21 -5.85
CA LEU A 80 9.26 -2.75 -4.71
C LEU A 80 7.90 -3.46 -4.64
N LYS A 81 7.18 -3.59 -5.76
CA LYS A 81 5.89 -4.31 -5.81
C LYS A 81 6.07 -5.77 -5.45
N LYS A 82 7.10 -6.43 -5.97
CA LYS A 82 7.40 -7.83 -5.65
C LYS A 82 7.67 -8.00 -4.16
N ASN A 83 8.52 -7.18 -3.58
CA ASN A 83 8.85 -7.22 -2.15
C ASN A 83 7.60 -7.00 -1.27
N ILE A 84 6.70 -6.08 -1.66
CA ILE A 84 5.42 -5.85 -0.95
C ILE A 84 4.51 -7.08 -1.03
N LYS A 85 4.39 -7.72 -2.19
CA LYS A 85 3.60 -8.94 -2.36
C LYS A 85 4.12 -10.08 -1.50
N ASP A 86 5.43 -10.32 -1.54
CA ASP A 86 6.09 -11.36 -0.75
C ASP A 86 5.95 -11.10 0.76
N TYR A 87 6.11 -9.84 1.18
CA TYR A 87 5.89 -9.42 2.57
C TYR A 87 4.48 -9.74 3.03
N ASN A 88 3.46 -9.35 2.26
CA ASN A 88 2.06 -9.58 2.60
C ASN A 88 1.72 -11.07 2.62
N LYS A 89 2.30 -11.86 1.70
CA LYS A 89 2.14 -13.32 1.67
C LYS A 89 2.68 -13.97 2.93
N ILE A 90 3.93 -13.68 3.31
CA ILE A 90 4.55 -14.24 4.54
C ILE A 90 3.76 -13.81 5.79
N ARG A 91 3.35 -12.55 5.85
CA ARG A 91 2.50 -12.04 6.93
C ARG A 91 1.18 -12.83 7.05
N GLN A 92 0.52 -13.10 5.91
CA GLN A 92 -0.71 -13.87 5.88
C GLN A 92 -0.48 -15.33 6.31
N GLU A 93 0.63 -15.94 5.89
CA GLU A 93 1.01 -17.27 6.35
C GLU A 93 1.24 -17.32 7.86
N LEU A 94 1.91 -16.31 8.42
CA LEU A 94 2.14 -16.22 9.87
C LEU A 94 0.82 -16.14 10.65
N LYS A 95 -0.14 -15.34 10.16
CA LYS A 95 -1.46 -15.19 10.78
C LYS A 95 -2.20 -16.53 10.92
N TYR A 96 -2.16 -17.39 9.89
CA TYR A 96 -2.90 -18.65 9.90
C TYR A 96 -2.13 -19.83 10.49
N LYS A 97 -0.80 -19.91 10.26
CA LYS A 97 0.04 -20.99 10.79
C LYS A 97 0.34 -20.83 12.29
N PHE A 98 0.35 -19.61 12.81
CA PHE A 98 0.76 -19.31 14.19
C PHE A 98 -0.30 -18.48 14.94
N PRO A 99 -1.52 -19.01 15.14
CA PRO A 99 -2.61 -18.26 15.76
C PRO A 99 -2.27 -17.78 17.18
N GLN A 100 -1.46 -18.55 17.94
CA GLN A 100 -1.01 -18.19 19.28
C GLN A 100 -0.13 -16.93 19.33
N LYS A 101 0.53 -16.57 18.21
CA LYS A 101 1.40 -15.40 18.06
C LYS A 101 0.76 -14.29 17.21
N ASN A 102 -0.51 -14.47 16.84
CA ASN A 102 -1.20 -13.61 15.90
C ASN A 102 -1.31 -12.16 16.41
N ASP A 103 -1.63 -11.95 17.69
CA ASP A 103 -1.75 -10.60 18.26
C ASP A 103 -0.43 -9.82 18.18
N GLN A 104 0.70 -10.48 18.49
CA GLN A 104 2.03 -9.87 18.37
C GLN A 104 2.38 -9.60 16.90
N THR A 105 2.08 -10.54 16.02
CA THR A 105 2.35 -10.44 14.58
C THR A 105 1.54 -9.32 13.94
N GLN A 106 0.26 -9.18 14.29
CA GLN A 106 -0.63 -8.15 13.74
C GLN A 106 -0.26 -6.74 14.19
N ARG A 107 0.23 -6.60 15.43
CA ARG A 107 0.70 -5.30 15.95
C ARG A 107 2.00 -4.86 15.28
N ARG A 108 2.94 -5.78 15.06
CA ARG A 108 4.26 -5.45 14.48
C ARG A 108 4.23 -5.32 12.96
N TYR A 109 3.55 -6.25 12.27
CA TYR A 109 3.58 -6.33 10.82
C TYR A 109 2.22 -5.93 10.27
N LEU A 110 2.13 -4.70 9.77
CA LEU A 110 0.93 -4.16 9.14
C LEU A 110 0.92 -4.49 7.64
N PRO A 111 -0.25 -4.70 7.02
CA PRO A 111 -0.31 -4.96 5.59
C PRO A 111 0.24 -3.76 4.82
N MET A 112 1.13 -4.02 3.87
CA MET A 112 1.71 -3.00 3.03
C MET A 112 0.94 -2.89 1.72
N ARG A 113 0.72 -1.65 1.27
CA ARG A 113 -0.01 -1.35 0.04
C ARG A 113 0.96 -1.14 -1.11
N GLU A 114 0.63 -1.67 -2.28
CA GLU A 114 1.26 -1.27 -3.55
C GLU A 114 0.88 0.17 -3.90
N MET A 115 1.89 0.99 -4.20
CA MET A 115 1.72 2.41 -4.49
C MET A 115 2.23 2.71 -5.89
N SER A 116 1.57 3.61 -6.59
CA SER A 116 2.06 4.16 -7.86
C SER A 116 3.24 5.11 -7.62
N LEU A 117 4.07 5.36 -8.64
CA LEU A 117 5.19 6.30 -8.56
C LEU A 117 4.74 7.70 -8.09
N LYS A 118 3.62 8.20 -8.64
CA LYS A 118 3.00 9.48 -8.24
C LYS A 118 2.59 9.50 -6.76
N GLU A 119 2.11 8.37 -6.24
CA GLU A 119 1.78 8.27 -4.82
C GLU A 119 3.02 8.25 -3.94
N ILE A 120 4.11 7.60 -4.37
CA ILE A 120 5.38 7.58 -3.62
C ILE A 120 5.97 8.99 -3.53
N GLU A 121 5.89 9.75 -4.62
CA GLU A 121 6.31 11.16 -4.69
C GLU A 121 5.52 12.03 -3.70
N THR A 122 4.18 11.93 -3.75
CA THR A 122 3.24 12.75 -2.97
C THR A 122 2.99 12.28 -1.54
N GLU A 123 3.45 11.08 -1.15
CA GLU A 123 3.28 10.53 0.21
C GLU A 123 4.08 11.31 1.28
N SER A 124 4.90 12.26 0.85
CA SER A 124 5.66 13.14 1.74
C SER A 124 4.73 14.18 2.39
N GLY A 125 4.18 13.87 3.57
CA GLY A 125 3.49 14.83 4.44
C GLY A 125 2.00 14.55 4.70
N LEU A 126 1.39 15.40 5.53
CA LEU A 126 -0.01 15.32 5.95
C LEU A 126 -0.97 15.46 4.76
N ASP A 127 -0.61 16.27 3.77
CA ASP A 127 -1.44 16.52 2.59
C ASP A 127 -1.61 15.29 1.70
N GLY A 128 -0.55 14.46 1.61
CA GLY A 128 -0.61 13.17 0.92
C GLY A 128 -1.54 12.17 1.63
N LEU A 129 -1.60 12.21 2.97
CA LEU A 129 -2.57 11.45 3.76
C LEU A 129 -4.00 11.96 3.52
N LEU A 130 -4.21 13.27 3.57
CA LEU A 130 -5.53 13.88 3.40
C LEU A 130 -6.11 13.61 2.01
N ASN A 131 -5.31 13.79 0.95
CA ASN A 131 -5.70 13.48 -0.42
C ASN A 131 -6.10 12.01 -0.61
N ARG A 132 -5.47 11.09 0.13
CA ARG A 132 -5.84 9.65 0.09
C ARG A 132 -7.15 9.38 0.80
N VAL A 133 -7.37 9.98 1.97
CA VAL A 133 -8.65 9.86 2.69
C VAL A 133 -9.77 10.43 1.83
N LYS A 134 -9.56 11.59 1.22
CA LYS A 134 -10.50 12.21 0.28
C LYS A 134 -10.83 11.27 -0.89
N LYS A 135 -9.84 10.72 -1.59
CA LYS A 135 -10.09 9.76 -2.69
C LYS A 135 -10.87 8.52 -2.26
N LYS A 136 -10.60 7.99 -1.05
CA LYS A 136 -11.35 6.84 -0.50
C LYS A 136 -12.80 7.21 -0.16
N MET A 137 -13.00 8.38 0.44
CA MET A 137 -14.31 8.94 0.70
C MET A 137 -15.07 9.13 -0.61
N ASP A 138 -14.48 9.81 -1.58
CA ASP A 138 -15.08 10.05 -2.89
C ASP A 138 -15.48 8.73 -3.55
N LYS A 139 -14.62 7.70 -3.54
CA LYS A 139 -14.94 6.39 -4.14
C LYS A 139 -16.09 5.68 -3.42
N LYS A 140 -16.13 5.74 -2.08
CA LYS A 140 -17.14 5.06 -1.26
C LYS A 140 -18.49 5.78 -1.29
N TYR A 141 -18.46 7.11 -1.34
CA TYR A 141 -19.63 7.98 -1.20
C TYR A 141 -20.07 8.66 -2.51
N LYS A 142 -19.39 8.44 -3.64
CA LYS A 142 -19.74 9.02 -4.96
C LYS A 142 -21.22 8.83 -5.34
N LYS A 143 -21.79 7.69 -4.94
CA LYS A 143 -23.17 7.32 -5.24
C LYS A 143 -24.20 8.07 -4.41
N PHE A 144 -23.79 8.60 -3.25
CA PHE A 144 -24.66 9.35 -2.34
C PHE A 144 -24.55 10.86 -2.57
N THR A 145 -23.40 11.36 -3.08
CA THR A 145 -23.23 12.79 -3.40
C THR A 145 -23.91 13.23 -4.70
N LEU A 146 -24.23 12.30 -5.62
CA LEU A 146 -24.90 12.63 -6.89
C LEU A 146 -26.44 12.51 -6.83
N ALA A 147 -26.99 12.03 -5.71
CA ALA A 147 -28.44 11.86 -5.54
C ALA A 147 -29.13 13.12 -4.99
N ASP A 148 -28.39 14.02 -4.34
CA ASP A 148 -28.96 15.19 -3.64
C ASP A 148 -28.71 16.54 -4.34
N ASP A 149 -27.88 16.60 -5.39
CA ASP A 149 -27.61 17.85 -6.14
C ASP A 149 -28.56 18.08 -7.34
N ASN A 150 -29.64 17.30 -7.48
CA ASN A 150 -30.53 17.38 -8.64
C ASN A 150 -32.03 17.46 -8.32
N LYS A 151 -32.40 18.10 -7.21
CA LYS A 151 -33.74 18.67 -7.01
C LYS A 151 -33.65 20.01 -6.30
N ASN A 152 -34.01 21.06 -7.04
CA ASN A 152 -34.34 22.42 -6.59
C ASN A 152 -33.15 23.35 -6.29
N LEU A 153 -32.70 24.07 -7.31
CA LEU A 153 -32.42 25.52 -7.23
C LEU A 153 -32.19 26.09 -8.65
N LYS A 154 -33.24 26.12 -9.47
CA LYS A 154 -33.43 27.15 -10.49
C LYS A 154 -34.92 27.49 -10.55
N PRO A 155 -35.36 28.68 -10.10
CA PRO A 155 -36.66 29.17 -10.53
C PRO A 155 -36.56 29.55 -12.02
N ASP A 156 -37.55 29.09 -12.77
CA ASP A 156 -37.78 29.39 -14.17
C ASP A 156 -37.74 30.90 -14.45
N GLY A 157 -36.87 31.29 -15.37
CA GLY A 157 -36.90 32.58 -16.07
C GLY A 157 -36.82 32.31 -17.56
N LYS A 158 -37.98 32.14 -18.21
CA LYS A 158 -38.12 31.91 -19.65
C LYS A 158 -37.80 33.16 -20.47
N LYS A 159 -37.01 32.93 -21.54
CA LYS A 159 -36.98 33.58 -22.88
C LYS A 159 -36.43 35.03 -22.91
N GLU A 160 -35.45 35.34 -23.76
CA GLU A 160 -35.72 35.58 -25.18
C GLU A 160 -34.52 35.31 -26.10
N LYS A 161 -34.81 34.67 -27.24
CA LYS A 161 -33.90 34.50 -28.38
C LYS A 161 -33.78 35.84 -29.13
N GLN A 162 -32.56 36.28 -29.42
CA GLN A 162 -32.32 37.09 -30.62
C GLN A 162 -31.27 36.39 -31.47
N GLU A 163 -31.79 35.72 -32.49
CA GLU A 163 -31.05 35.10 -33.58
C GLU A 163 -30.79 36.18 -34.63
N LYS A 164 -29.51 36.34 -34.97
CA LYS A 164 -29.03 37.23 -36.03
C LYS A 164 -29.53 36.73 -37.39
N SER A 165 -30.27 37.55 -38.12
CA SER A 165 -30.29 37.48 -39.59
C SER A 165 -29.54 38.68 -40.16
N LYS A 166 -28.45 38.39 -40.88
CA LYS A 166 -27.83 39.28 -41.85
C LYS A 166 -28.43 38.92 -43.21
N ASP A 167 -28.92 39.91 -43.94
CA ASP A 167 -28.97 40.02 -45.41
C ASP A 167 -29.44 41.46 -45.71
N LYS A 168 -28.54 42.42 -45.99
CA LYS A 168 -28.05 42.81 -47.32
C LYS A 168 -29.19 43.07 -48.31
N ILE A 169 -29.50 44.36 -48.57
CA ILE A 169 -29.81 44.91 -49.90
C ILE A 169 -29.48 46.42 -49.88
N THR A 170 -28.75 46.80 -50.91
CA THR A 170 -28.26 48.10 -51.34
C THR A 170 -29.35 48.94 -52.02
N LEU A 171 -28.99 50.20 -52.30
CA LEU A 171 -29.38 51.09 -53.41
C LEU A 171 -30.49 52.15 -53.21
N GLU A 172 -30.03 53.41 -53.36
CA GLU A 172 -30.59 54.51 -54.17
C GLU A 172 -32.03 55.02 -53.92
N ARG A 173 -32.15 56.24 -53.38
CA ARG A 173 -32.27 57.51 -54.14
C ARG A 173 -32.22 58.72 -53.21
#